data_AF-A0A2W7B6W9-F1
#
_entry.id   AF-A0A2W7B6W9-F1
#
_cell.length_a   1.000
_cell.length_b   1.000
_cell.length_c   1.000
_cell.angle_alpha   90.00
_cell.angle_beta   90.00
_cell.angle_gamma   90.00
#
_symmetry.space_group_name_H-M   'P 1'
#
loop_
_entity.id
_entity.type
_entity.pdbx_description
1 polymer ?
#
loop_
_entity_poly.entity_id
_entity_poly.type
_entity_poly.pdbx_seq_one_letter_code
_entity_poly.pdbx_strand_id
1 'polypeptide(L)' 'MDRSIGLLGVRLVKNTIDNNTSIEDMGSDLQKLSEEIFGDSSSPLTDFVNNKLPDIVHYLEQDLTPEEVCDALML' A
#
# COMPACT_ATOMS: atom_id res chain seq x y z
N MET A 1 1.20 -3.13 -13.88
CA MET A 1 1.68 -3.22 -12.48
C MET A 1 1.61 -4.68 -12.09
N ASP A 2 2.49 -5.21 -11.24
CA ASP A 2 2.32 -6.58 -10.74
C ASP A 2 1.22 -6.56 -9.66
N ARG A 3 0.18 -7.39 -9.82
CA ARG A 3 -0.94 -7.50 -8.86
C ARG A 3 -0.45 -7.79 -7.43
N SER A 4 0.67 -8.47 -7.29
CA SER A 4 1.30 -8.79 -6.00
C SER A 4 1.82 -7.53 -5.29
N ILE A 5 2.41 -6.60 -6.05
CA ILE A 5 2.87 -5.30 -5.52
C ILE A 5 1.67 -4.46 -5.09
N GLY A 6 0.60 -4.47 -5.90
CA GLY A 6 -0.66 -3.81 -5.57
C GLY A 6 -1.23 -4.29 -4.24
N LEU A 7 -1.35 -5.61 -4.07
CA LEU A 7 -1.91 -6.22 -2.88
C LEU A 7 -1.08 -5.94 -1.62
N LEU A 8 0.25 -5.98 -1.74
CA LEU A 8 1.15 -5.63 -0.62
C LEU A 8 0.97 -4.17 -0.21
N GLY A 9 0.93 -3.26 -1.18
CA GLY A 9 0.75 -1.84 -0.92
C GLY A 9 -0.59 -1.53 -0.24
N VAL A 10 -1.68 -2.10 -0.76
CA VAL A 10 -3.01 -1.90 -0.18
C VAL A 10 -3.10 -2.48 1.23
N ARG A 11 -2.56 -3.68 1.48
CA ARG A 11 -2.56 -4.29 2.82
C ARG A 11 -1.78 -3.48 3.82
N LEU A 12 -0.65 -2.90 3.41
CA LEU A 12 0.13 -2.01 4.28
C LEU A 12 -0.69 -0.79 4.71
N VAL A 13 -1.29 -0.10 3.74
CA VAL A 13 -2.13 1.08 4.00
C VAL A 13 -3.29 0.71 4.92
N LYS A 14 -3.96 -0.41 4.66
CA LYS A 14 -5.03 -0.91 5.53
C LYS A 14 -4.55 -1.14 6.96
N ASN A 15 -3.40 -1.79 7.14
CA ASN A 15 -2.84 -2.03 8.45
C ASN A 15 -2.51 -0.72 9.18
N THR A 16 -1.96 0.28 8.49
CA THR A 16 -1.73 1.62 9.06
C THR A 16 -3.03 2.27 9.54
N ILE A 17 -4.08 2.22 8.72
CA ILE A 17 -5.40 2.77 9.07
C ILE A 17 -5.98 2.03 10.29
N ASP A 18 -5.98 0.69 10.26
CA ASP A 18 -6.56 -0.15 11.32
C ASP A 18 -5.83 0.04 12.67
N ASN A 19 -4.52 0.28 12.64
CA ASN A 19 -3.72 0.54 13.84
C ASN A 19 -3.70 2.03 14.25
N ASN A 20 -4.39 2.90 13.51
CA ASN A 20 -4.41 4.35 13.71
C ASN A 20 -2.98 4.95 13.79
N THR A 21 -2.06 4.39 13.00
CA THR A 21 -0.67 4.83 12.94
C THR A 21 -0.55 6.04 12.01
N SER A 22 0.45 6.90 12.24
CA SER A 22 0.65 8.08 11.38
C SER A 22 1.11 7.66 9.98
N ILE A 23 0.76 8.44 8.95
CA ILE A 23 1.25 8.25 7.57
C ILE A 23 2.78 8.35 7.50
N GLU A 24 3.42 9.09 8.41
CA GLU A 24 4.88 9.14 8.54
C GLU A 24 5.48 7.79 8.97
N ASP A 25 4.82 7.07 9.88
CA ASP A 25 5.24 5.73 10.30
C ASP A 25 5.01 4.72 9.17
N MET A 26 3.93 4.89 8.40
CA MET A 26 3.66 4.07 7.22
C MET A 26 4.79 4.18 6.18
N GLY A 27 5.34 5.38 5.93
CA GLY A 27 6.47 5.55 5.03
C GLY A 27 7.71 4.74 5.44
N SER A 28 7.93 4.61 6.75
CA SER A 28 9.02 3.81 7.32
C SER A 28 8.77 2.30 7.20
N ASP A 29 7.54 1.86 7.46
CA ASP A 29 7.15 0.45 7.28
C ASP A 29 7.21 0.04 5.80
N LEU A 30 6.88 0.97 4.91
CA LEU A 30 6.95 0.77 3.48
C LEU A 30 8.38 0.66 2.98
N GLN A 31 9.27 1.54 3.44
CA GLN A 31 10.70 1.44 3.13
C GLN A 31 11.29 0.10 3.60
N LYS A 32 10.96 -0.36 4.81
CA LYS A 32 11.43 -1.66 5.30
C LYS A 32 10.92 -2.82 4.44
N LEU A 33 9.62 -2.87 4.12
CA LEU A 33 9.06 -3.92 3.26
C LEU A 33 9.64 -3.88 1.85
N SER A 34 9.86 -2.66 1.33
CA SER A 34 10.53 -2.43 0.06
C SER A 34 11.95 -3.03 0.07
N GLU A 35 12.74 -2.74 1.10
CA GLU A 35 14.10 -3.25 1.26
C GLU A 35 14.15 -4.76 1.49
N GLU A 36 13.21 -5.34 2.25
CA GLU A 36 13.14 -6.78 2.48
C GLU A 36 12.82 -7.58 1.21
N ILE A 37 11.94 -7.06 0.36
CA ILE A 37 11.46 -7.77 -0.84
C ILE A 37 12.38 -7.51 -2.04
N PHE A 38 12.79 -6.26 -2.23
CA PHE A 38 13.50 -5.82 -3.43
C PHE A 38 14.97 -5.52 -3.18
N GLY A 39 15.43 -5.52 -1.93
CA GLY A 39 16.80 -5.13 -1.56
C GLY A 39 17.06 -3.63 -1.68
N ASP A 40 16.02 -2.82 -1.95
CA ASP A 40 16.13 -1.40 -2.22
C ASP A 40 14.89 -0.64 -1.74
N SER A 41 15.09 0.57 -1.23
CA SER A 41 14.03 1.44 -0.67
C SER A 41 13.25 2.20 -1.76
N SER A 42 13.79 2.33 -2.97
CA SER A 42 13.17 2.86 -4.19
C SER A 42 12.54 1.71 -5.00
N SER A 43 11.65 0.93 -4.38
CA SER A 43 10.99 -0.15 -5.09
C SER A 43 9.70 0.29 -5.79
N PRO A 44 9.22 -0.52 -6.76
CA PRO A 44 7.89 -0.35 -7.34
C PRO A 44 6.75 -0.33 -6.32
N LEU A 45 6.96 -0.87 -5.11
CA LEU A 45 5.99 -0.82 -4.01
C LEU A 45 5.88 0.61 -3.44
N THR A 46 7.02 1.27 -3.24
CA THR A 46 7.11 2.65 -2.74
C THR A 46 6.46 3.61 -3.72
N ASP A 47 6.75 3.47 -5.01
CA ASP A 47 6.12 4.27 -6.04
C ASP A 47 4.62 3.99 -6.17
N PHE A 48 4.22 2.72 -6.07
CA PHE A 48 2.80 2.36 -6.13
C PHE A 48 2.03 3.03 -5.01
N VAL A 49 2.44 2.82 -3.76
CA VAL A 49 1.69 3.35 -2.62
C VAL A 49 1.74 4.87 -2.64
N ASN A 50 2.87 5.53 -2.87
CA ASN A 50 2.90 6.99 -2.91
C ASN A 50 1.96 7.57 -3.98
N ASN A 51 1.88 6.95 -5.16
CA ASN A 51 1.00 7.43 -6.23
C ASN A 51 -0.47 7.07 -6.04
N LYS A 52 -0.77 5.96 -5.35
CA LYS A 52 -2.13 5.43 -5.20
C LYS A 52 -2.70 5.60 -3.80
N LEU A 53 -1.93 6.10 -2.85
CA LEU A 53 -2.34 6.23 -1.45
C LEU A 53 -3.70 6.95 -1.29
N PRO A 54 -3.98 8.08 -1.97
CA PRO A 54 -5.29 8.73 -1.83
C PRO A 54 -6.45 7.84 -2.31
N ASP A 55 -6.28 7.15 -3.43
CA ASP A 55 -7.29 6.24 -3.98
C ASP A 55 -7.47 5.01 -3.07
N ILE A 56 -6.36 4.44 -2.59
CA ILE A 56 -6.36 3.28 -1.69
C ILE A 56 -7.09 3.62 -0.39
N VAL A 57 -6.76 4.75 0.24
CA VAL A 57 -7.44 5.23 1.45
C VAL A 57 -8.93 5.42 1.17
N HIS A 58 -9.28 6.10 0.08
CA HIS A 58 -10.67 6.32 -0.29
C HIS A 58 -11.46 5.00 -0.41
N TYR A 59 -10.91 3.98 -1.09
CA TYR A 59 -11.60 2.70 -1.22
C TYR A 59 -11.64 1.90 0.08
N LEU A 60 -10.59 1.93 0.89
CA LEU A 60 -10.56 1.29 2.21
C LEU A 60 -11.57 1.93 3.17
N GLU A 61 -11.77 3.25 3.10
CA GLU A 61 -12.81 3.97 3.85
C GLU A 61 -14.24 3.60 3.41
N GLN A 62 -14.40 3.04 2.20
CA GLN A 62 -15.66 2.47 1.72
C GLN A 62 -15.82 0.98 2.12
N ASP A 63 -15.02 0.49 3.07
CA ASP A 63 -15.01 -0.90 3.56
C ASP A 63 -14.63 -1.96 2.50
N LEU A 64 -13.93 -1.56 1.42
CA LEU A 64 -13.43 -2.54 0.45
C LEU A 64 -12.29 -3.38 1.06
N THR A 65 -12.27 -4.66 0.72
CA THR A 65 -11.15 -5.54 1.04
C THR A 65 -9.92 -5.22 0.17
N PRO A 66 -8.70 -5.54 0.63
CA PRO A 66 -7.50 -5.30 -0.16
C PRO A 66 -7.52 -5.90 -1.58
N GLU A 67 -8.16 -7.05 -1.76
CA GLU A 67 -8.36 -7.64 -3.08
C GLU A 67 -9.30 -6.81 -3.96
N GLU A 68 -10.43 -6.34 -3.42
CA GLU A 68 -11.40 -5.50 -4.14
C GLU A 68 -10.82 -4.14 -4.52
N VAL A 69 -9.99 -3.55 -3.65
CA VAL A 69 -9.27 -2.31 -3.98
C VAL A 69 -8.32 -2.52 -5.15
N CYS A 70 -7.61 -3.66 -5.20
CA CYS A 70 -6.74 -3.97 -6.33
C CYS A 70 -7.53 -4.14 -7.64
N ASP A 71 -8.71 -4.77 -7.57
CA ASP A 71 -9.60 -4.91 -8.73
C ASP A 71 -10.16 -3.54 -9.17
N ALA A 72 -10.54 -2.67 -8.22
CA ALA A 72 -11.01 -1.31 -8.50
C ALA A 72 -9.93 -0.41 -9.12
N LEU A 73 -8.67 -0.60 -8.72
CA LEU A 73 -7.51 0.09 -9.28
C LEU A 73 -7.00 -0.54 -10.59
N MET A 74 -7.65 -1.60 -11.08
CA MET A 74 -7.28 -2.35 -12.28
C MET A 74 -5.83 -2.82 -12.28
N LEU A 75 -5.39 -3.42 -11.15
CA LEU A 75 -4.03 -3.91 -10.92
C LEU A 75 -3.81 -5.38 -11.32
#